data_AF-A0A7C5QNT1-F1
#
_entry.id   AF-A0A7C5QNT1-F1
#
_cell.length_a   1.000
_cell.length_b   1.000
_cell.length_c   1.000
_cell.angle_alpha   90.00
_cell.angle_beta   90.00
_cell.angle_gamma   90.00
#
_symmetry.space_group_name_H-M   'P 1'
#
loop_
_entity.id
_entity.type
_entity.pdbx_description
1 polymer ?
#
loop_
_entity_poly.entity_id
_entity_poly.type
_entity_poly.pdbx_seq_one_letter_code
_entity_poly.pdbx_strand_id
1 'polypeptide(L)'
;MIFELHGDACRLGYLKLVACILEDGAARSPDYLASLLLETCRCLEDDSAGKMLGLLRSDVNARNYVKLAAELGFYDRRTGRLGEFGAVYVCLNSSNVLKQHVAGESTAKLSAVLGLNAVEKLLFIQSLLTKDFYMMGRIIRWALKTRVFSRQQAMETIMEEIYPEALKQAMKHASEKMRQAISSELQEAIKFREARLAYRSKTEWVRSRQYAKYRHAVPPRLEWLVDIGLLERMQRGKYSTSADAVKLSRDLEVVLEKPRDKINQALFNYLAPSMLSLKHPTHNLEAHAMTEVYRMLYRALGKVRLDILCLASAYRLVENGLRSTPSSTAQAFSYLSLLYPDR
;
A
#
# COMPACT_ATOMS: atom_id res chain seq x y z
N MET A 1 7.01 -5.65 8.25
CA MET A 1 6.93 -4.34 8.93
C MET A 1 7.97 -3.47 8.29
N ILE A 2 7.61 -2.25 7.92
CA ILE A 2 8.51 -1.30 7.27
C ILE A 2 9.19 -0.50 8.38
N PHE A 3 10.49 -0.73 8.58
CA PHE A 3 11.25 -0.15 9.69
C PHE A 3 11.67 1.29 9.41
N GLU A 4 12.03 1.59 8.17
CA GLU A 4 12.48 2.91 7.75
C GLU A 4 11.51 3.49 6.74
N LEU A 5 10.85 4.57 7.15
CA LEU A 5 10.09 5.42 6.25
C LEU A 5 10.76 6.78 6.18
N HIS A 6 10.66 7.42 5.02
CA HIS A 6 11.10 8.79 4.85
C HIS A 6 9.89 9.71 4.94
N GLY A 7 10.05 10.84 5.63
CA GLY A 7 8.95 11.72 6.01
C GLY A 7 8.23 12.39 4.84
N ASP A 8 8.78 12.25 3.64
CA ASP A 8 8.31 12.88 2.41
C ASP A 8 7.50 11.92 1.52
N ALA A 9 7.41 10.64 1.89
CA ALA A 9 6.64 9.62 1.16
C ALA A 9 5.20 9.49 1.70
N CYS A 10 4.48 10.60 1.76
CA CYS A 10 3.15 10.68 2.40
C CYS A 10 1.97 10.32 1.47
N ARG A 11 2.18 10.13 0.17
CA ARG A 11 1.10 9.88 -0.80
C ARG A 11 1.26 8.56 -1.53
N LEU A 12 0.39 7.59 -1.26
CA LEU A 12 0.43 6.26 -1.86
C LEU A 12 0.23 6.28 -3.38
N GLY A 13 -0.54 7.24 -3.88
CA GLY A 13 -0.87 7.36 -5.30
C GLY A 13 0.33 7.38 -6.25
N TYR A 14 1.50 7.88 -5.81
CA TYR A 14 2.72 7.87 -6.64
C TYR A 14 3.23 6.47 -6.98
N LEU A 15 2.89 5.44 -6.20
CA LEU A 15 3.27 4.06 -6.48
C LEU A 15 2.57 3.52 -7.73
N LYS A 16 1.43 4.11 -8.11
CA LYS A 16 0.72 3.79 -9.36
C LYS A 16 1.55 4.13 -10.58
N LEU A 17 2.18 5.32 -10.59
CA LEU A 17 3.09 5.73 -11.66
C LEU A 17 4.32 4.83 -11.73
N VAL A 18 4.89 4.45 -10.58
CA VAL A 18 6.03 3.52 -10.55
C VAL A 18 5.68 2.19 -11.25
N ALA A 19 4.49 1.65 -10.99
CA ALA A 19 4.02 0.44 -11.66
C ALA A 19 3.82 0.66 -13.17
N CYS A 20 3.18 1.74 -13.60
CA CYS A 20 3.00 2.03 -15.02
C CYS A 20 4.33 2.22 -15.78
N ILE A 21 5.33 2.88 -15.17
CA ILE A 21 6.68 3.03 -15.77
C ILE A 21 7.34 1.68 -16.04
N LEU A 22 7.06 0.67 -15.22
CA LEU A 22 7.64 -0.67 -15.29
C LEU A 22 6.82 -1.66 -16.13
N GLU A 23 5.69 -1.25 -16.71
CA GLU A 23 4.80 -2.14 -17.45
C GLU A 23 5.46 -2.72 -18.71
N ASP A 24 6.38 -1.98 -19.33
CA ASP A 24 7.14 -2.41 -20.51
C ASP A 24 8.05 -3.63 -20.26
N GLY A 25 8.16 -4.09 -19.02
CA GLY A 25 8.96 -5.24 -18.60
C GLY A 25 10.47 -4.99 -18.57
N ALA A 26 10.92 -3.78 -18.90
CA ALA A 26 12.33 -3.42 -18.85
C ALA A 26 12.79 -3.29 -17.38
N ALA A 27 13.88 -3.97 -17.05
CA ALA A 27 14.48 -3.89 -15.73
C ALA A 27 15.14 -2.53 -15.52
N ARG A 28 14.84 -1.86 -14.40
CA ARG A 28 15.35 -0.54 -14.06
C ARG A 28 16.02 -0.55 -12.69
N SER A 29 17.17 0.14 -12.60
CA SER A 29 17.79 0.43 -11.31
C SER A 29 16.92 1.40 -10.50
N PRO A 30 17.03 1.41 -9.16
CA PRO A 30 16.24 2.31 -8.32
C PRO A 30 16.46 3.80 -8.67
N ASP A 31 17.69 4.20 -8.97
CA ASP A 31 18.02 5.59 -9.28
C ASP A 31 17.46 6.02 -10.64
N TYR A 32 17.57 5.16 -11.66
CA TYR A 32 16.99 5.45 -12.97
C TYR A 32 15.46 5.52 -12.90
N LEU A 33 14.83 4.59 -12.18
CA LEU A 33 13.39 4.61 -11.94
C LEU A 33 12.95 5.87 -11.18
N ALA A 34 13.75 6.37 -10.24
CA ALA A 34 13.47 7.62 -9.54
C ALA A 34 13.55 8.84 -10.48
N SER A 35 14.53 8.89 -11.38
CA SER A 35 14.63 9.93 -12.41
C SER A 35 13.41 9.92 -13.33
N LEU A 36 13.02 8.74 -13.85
CA LEU A 36 11.82 8.61 -14.68
C LEU A 36 10.56 9.02 -13.92
N LEU A 37 10.40 8.60 -12.66
CA LEU A 37 9.26 8.99 -11.84
C LEU A 37 9.17 10.52 -11.70
N LEU A 38 10.30 11.18 -11.43
CA LEU A 38 10.36 12.64 -11.31
C LEU A 38 10.00 13.34 -12.62
N GLU A 39 10.54 12.87 -13.75
CA GLU A 39 10.23 13.39 -15.08
C GLU A 39 8.75 13.21 -15.43
N THR A 40 8.21 12.01 -15.26
CA THR A 40 6.78 11.72 -15.47
C THR A 40 5.88 12.61 -14.62
N CYS A 41 6.28 12.92 -13.38
CA CYS A 41 5.52 13.82 -12.50
C CYS A 41 5.56 15.28 -12.95
N ARG A 42 6.64 15.73 -13.60
CA ARG A 42 6.76 17.09 -14.13
C ARG A 42 5.85 17.35 -15.32
N CYS A 43 5.47 16.29 -16.04
CA CYS A 43 4.59 16.36 -17.20
C CYS A 43 3.10 16.27 -16.84
N LEU A 44 2.72 16.14 -15.56
CA LEU A 44 1.32 16.05 -15.16
C LEU A 44 0.60 17.40 -15.30
N GLU A 45 -0.67 17.35 -15.71
CA GLU A 45 -1.54 18.53 -15.71
C GLU A 45 -1.94 18.89 -14.27
N ASP A 46 -1.74 20.16 -13.89
CA ASP A 46 -2.19 20.68 -12.61
C ASP A 46 -3.65 21.11 -12.72
N ASP A 47 -4.54 20.27 -12.19
CA ASP A 47 -5.98 20.58 -12.10
C ASP A 47 -6.32 21.61 -11.03
N SER A 48 -5.35 22.02 -10.21
CA SER A 48 -5.58 22.91 -9.08
C SER A 48 -5.06 24.31 -9.34
N ALA A 49 -5.93 25.32 -9.21
CA ALA A 49 -5.58 26.75 -9.26
C ALA A 49 -4.68 27.22 -8.09
N GLY A 50 -3.98 26.31 -7.40
CA GLY A 50 -3.11 26.60 -6.26
C GLY A 50 -2.19 25.43 -5.95
N LYS A 51 -1.00 25.72 -5.41
CA LYS A 51 0.03 24.73 -5.01
C LYS A 51 -0.59 23.57 -4.20
N MET A 52 -0.91 22.44 -4.84
CA MET A 52 -1.24 21.21 -4.12
C MET A 52 -0.03 20.77 -3.30
N LEU A 53 -0.24 20.61 -1.99
CA LEU A 53 0.73 20.01 -1.06
C LEU A 53 0.93 18.55 -1.45
N GLY A 54 2.17 18.16 -1.76
CA GLY A 54 2.52 16.76 -2.03
C GLY A 54 3.12 16.49 -3.40
N LEU A 55 3.23 17.50 -4.28
CA LEU A 55 3.88 17.32 -5.57
C LEU A 55 5.33 16.83 -5.39
N LEU A 56 5.64 15.70 -6.00
CA LEU A 56 6.98 15.15 -6.08
C LEU A 56 7.83 16.09 -6.95
N ARG A 57 8.77 16.83 -6.33
CA ARG A 57 9.56 17.90 -6.96
C ARG A 57 11.08 17.73 -6.90
N SER A 58 11.56 16.78 -6.11
CA SER A 58 13.00 16.56 -5.87
C SER A 58 13.40 15.12 -6.12
N ASP A 59 14.65 14.92 -6.51
CA ASP A 59 15.24 13.59 -6.70
C ASP A 59 15.19 12.76 -5.43
N VAL A 60 15.41 13.40 -4.28
CA VAL A 60 15.34 12.75 -2.96
C VAL A 60 13.94 12.18 -2.71
N ASN A 61 12.89 12.96 -3.01
CA ASN A 61 11.52 12.49 -2.84
C ASN A 61 11.19 11.35 -3.81
N ALA A 62 11.67 11.44 -5.06
CA ALA A 62 11.48 10.39 -6.05
C ALA A 62 12.12 9.07 -5.59
N ARG A 63 13.35 9.11 -5.11
CA ARG A 63 14.05 7.94 -4.53
C ARG A 63 13.31 7.37 -3.33
N ASN A 64 12.76 8.22 -2.47
CA ASN A 64 11.97 7.79 -1.33
C ASN A 64 10.68 7.07 -1.76
N TYR A 65 10.01 7.53 -2.81
CA TYR A 65 8.85 6.83 -3.38
C TYR A 65 9.22 5.52 -4.07
N VAL A 66 10.35 5.44 -4.76
CA VAL A 66 10.85 4.15 -5.31
C VAL A 66 11.21 3.17 -4.19
N LYS A 67 11.83 3.63 -3.09
CA LYS A 67 12.06 2.80 -1.90
C LYS A 67 10.74 2.32 -1.31
N LEU A 68 9.75 3.21 -1.16
CA LEU A 68 8.42 2.84 -0.67
C LEU A 68 7.70 1.85 -1.60
N ALA A 69 7.82 2.03 -2.92
CA ALA A 69 7.29 1.09 -3.91
C ALA A 69 7.91 -0.30 -3.76
N ALA A 70 9.21 -0.38 -3.43
CA ALA A 70 9.86 -1.65 -3.12
C ALA A 70 9.30 -2.31 -1.86
N GLU A 71 9.20 -1.55 -0.77
CA GLU A 71 8.69 -2.02 0.53
C GLU A 71 7.23 -2.50 0.43
N LEU A 72 6.42 -1.80 -0.37
CA LEU A 72 5.01 -2.12 -0.61
C LEU A 72 4.78 -3.11 -1.76
N GLY A 73 5.84 -3.56 -2.44
CA GLY A 73 5.74 -4.60 -3.48
C GLY A 73 5.17 -4.12 -4.82
N PHE A 74 5.26 -2.84 -5.12
CA PHE A 74 5.00 -2.28 -6.46
C PHE A 74 6.23 -2.38 -7.38
N TYR A 75 7.42 -2.43 -6.79
CA TYR A 75 8.70 -2.62 -7.47
C TYR A 75 9.46 -3.78 -6.84
N ASP A 76 10.01 -4.69 -7.64
CA ASP A 76 10.92 -5.73 -7.16
C ASP A 76 12.37 -5.29 -7.35
N ARG A 77 13.00 -4.85 -6.25
CA ARG A 77 14.39 -4.38 -6.23
C ARG A 77 15.40 -5.44 -6.70
N ARG A 78 15.09 -6.73 -6.56
CA ARG A 78 16.00 -7.81 -6.98
C ARG A 78 16.05 -7.95 -8.49
N THR A 79 14.90 -7.81 -9.16
CA THR A 79 14.79 -8.00 -10.61
C THR A 79 14.78 -6.70 -11.39
N GLY A 80 14.57 -5.57 -10.71
CA GLY A 80 14.38 -4.26 -11.35
C GLY A 80 13.04 -4.13 -12.08
N ARG A 81 12.09 -5.05 -11.86
CA ARG A 81 10.81 -5.13 -12.57
C ARG A 81 9.62 -4.85 -11.65
N LEU A 82 8.41 -4.96 -12.18
CA LEU A 82 7.17 -4.91 -11.41
C LEU A 82 7.21 -5.87 -10.21
N GLY A 83 6.85 -5.35 -9.04
CA GLY A 83 6.55 -6.17 -7.88
C GLY A 83 5.14 -6.77 -7.98
N GLU A 84 4.81 -7.66 -7.04
CA GLU A 84 3.52 -8.35 -6.94
C GLU A 84 2.29 -7.42 -7.05
N PHE A 85 2.25 -6.35 -6.24
CA PHE A 85 1.13 -5.41 -6.24
C PHE A 85 1.17 -4.43 -7.42
N GLY A 86 2.36 -4.16 -7.96
CA GLY A 86 2.51 -3.39 -9.19
C GLY A 86 1.94 -4.15 -10.39
N ALA A 87 2.23 -5.45 -10.47
CA ALA A 87 1.69 -6.36 -11.46
C ALA A 87 0.15 -6.44 -11.39
N VAL A 88 -0.43 -6.48 -10.18
CA VAL A 88 -1.87 -6.40 -9.99
C VAL A 88 -2.41 -5.06 -10.48
N TYR A 89 -1.78 -3.95 -10.11
CA TYR A 89 -2.23 -2.61 -10.46
C TYR A 89 -2.30 -2.40 -11.97
N VAL A 90 -1.27 -2.79 -12.72
CA VAL A 90 -1.28 -2.63 -14.19
C VAL A 90 -2.33 -3.50 -14.88
N CYS A 91 -2.93 -4.48 -14.21
CA CYS A 91 -4.05 -5.25 -14.77
C CYS A 91 -5.42 -4.57 -14.57
N LEU A 92 -5.50 -3.51 -13.78
CA LEU A 92 -6.74 -2.77 -13.55
C LEU A 92 -7.06 -1.84 -14.73
N ASN A 93 -8.33 -1.71 -15.08
CA ASN A 93 -8.86 -0.70 -16.01
C ASN A 93 -8.48 0.72 -15.58
N SER A 94 -8.53 0.99 -14.28
CA SER A 94 -8.17 2.30 -13.70
C SER A 94 -6.71 2.69 -13.90
N SER A 95 -5.82 1.76 -14.25
CA SER A 95 -4.43 2.07 -14.59
C SER A 95 -4.26 2.69 -15.97
N ASN A 96 -5.21 2.49 -16.91
CA ASN A 96 -5.06 2.88 -18.31
C ASN A 96 -4.74 4.37 -18.50
N VAL A 97 -5.36 5.25 -17.72
CA VAL A 97 -5.09 6.71 -17.80
C VAL A 97 -3.62 7.01 -17.51
N LEU A 98 -3.03 6.35 -16.51
CA LEU A 98 -1.62 6.56 -16.16
C LEU A 98 -0.67 5.86 -17.14
N LYS A 99 -1.08 4.73 -17.73
CA LYS A 99 -0.30 4.05 -18.76
C LYS A 99 -0.17 4.91 -20.02
N GLN A 100 -1.29 5.47 -20.50
CA GLN A 100 -1.30 6.38 -21.65
C GLN A 100 -0.43 7.61 -21.38
N HIS A 101 -0.45 8.14 -20.16
CA HIS A 101 0.46 9.22 -19.75
C HIS A 101 1.93 8.83 -19.80
N VAL A 102 2.30 7.68 -19.24
CA VAL A 102 3.67 7.17 -19.27
C VAL A 102 4.15 6.88 -20.69
N ALA A 103 3.27 6.41 -21.57
CA ALA A 103 3.55 6.16 -22.98
C ALA A 103 3.63 7.45 -23.83
N GLY A 104 3.24 8.61 -23.28
CA GLY A 104 3.19 9.87 -24.03
C GLY A 104 1.98 10.00 -24.97
N GLU A 105 0.98 9.12 -24.84
CA GLU A 105 -0.24 9.12 -25.64
C GLU A 105 -1.27 10.16 -25.15
N SER A 106 -1.25 10.49 -23.86
CA SER A 106 -2.11 11.50 -23.26
C SER A 106 -1.41 12.19 -22.08
N THR A 107 -2.00 13.25 -21.53
CA THR A 107 -1.51 13.86 -20.30
C THR A 107 -2.46 13.54 -19.16
N ALA A 108 -1.98 12.88 -18.13
CA ALA A 108 -2.75 12.60 -16.92
C ALA A 108 -2.75 13.81 -15.99
N LYS A 109 -3.89 13.96 -15.32
CA LYS A 109 -4.09 14.93 -14.26
C LYS A 109 -3.43 14.48 -12.96
N LEU A 110 -2.91 15.42 -12.17
CA LEU A 110 -2.35 15.11 -10.84
C LEU A 110 -3.36 14.39 -9.94
N SER A 111 -4.65 14.73 -10.05
CA SER A 111 -5.74 14.09 -9.33
C SER A 111 -5.86 12.58 -9.62
N ALA A 112 -5.58 12.16 -10.87
CA ALA A 112 -5.58 10.75 -11.27
C ALA A 112 -4.41 9.96 -10.65
N VAL A 113 -3.29 10.64 -10.36
CA VAL A 113 -2.14 10.04 -9.65
C VAL A 113 -2.42 9.96 -8.16
N LEU A 114 -2.87 11.06 -7.55
CA LEU A 114 -3.00 11.16 -6.09
C LEU A 114 -4.27 10.52 -5.51
N GLY A 115 -5.34 10.46 -6.30
CA GLY A 115 -6.61 9.87 -5.91
C GLY A 115 -6.58 8.35 -6.03
N LEU A 116 -7.30 7.68 -5.13
CA LEU A 116 -7.53 6.23 -5.18
C LEU A 116 -9.03 5.97 -5.32
N ASN A 117 -9.44 5.25 -6.35
CA ASN A 117 -10.80 4.71 -6.45
C ASN A 117 -10.99 3.56 -5.45
N ALA A 118 -12.22 3.06 -5.28
CA ALA A 118 -12.52 2.06 -4.25
C ALA A 118 -11.72 0.74 -4.39
N VAL A 119 -11.42 0.31 -5.61
CA VAL A 119 -10.64 -0.90 -5.90
C VAL A 119 -9.15 -0.66 -5.64
N GLU A 120 -8.64 0.50 -6.05
CA GLU A 120 -7.27 0.92 -5.73
C GLU A 120 -7.08 1.05 -4.20
N LYS A 121 -8.05 1.62 -3.47
CA LYS A 121 -8.03 1.67 -2.00
C LYS A 121 -7.93 0.28 -1.40
N LEU A 122 -8.72 -0.68 -1.91
CA LEU A 122 -8.66 -2.08 -1.48
C LEU A 122 -7.27 -2.70 -1.73
N LEU A 123 -6.68 -2.46 -2.92
CA LEU A 123 -5.34 -2.91 -3.27
C LEU A 123 -4.26 -2.35 -2.34
N PHE A 124 -4.33 -1.05 -2.03
CA PHE A 124 -3.39 -0.41 -1.12
C PHE A 124 -3.59 -0.85 0.33
N ILE A 125 -4.83 -1.07 0.79
CA ILE A 125 -5.11 -1.69 2.10
C ILE A 125 -4.43 -3.07 2.15
N GLN A 126 -4.61 -3.90 1.12
CA GLN A 126 -3.99 -5.22 1.07
C GLN A 126 -2.45 -5.11 1.12
N SER A 127 -1.85 -4.26 0.29
CA SER A 127 -0.40 -4.06 0.27
C SER A 127 0.16 -3.66 1.65
N LEU A 128 -0.49 -2.69 2.31
CA LEU A 128 -0.11 -2.24 3.65
C LEU A 128 -0.26 -3.35 4.69
N LEU A 129 -1.35 -4.11 4.67
CA LEU A 129 -1.58 -5.20 5.60
C LEU A 129 -0.70 -6.42 5.32
N THR A 130 -0.25 -6.64 4.08
CA THR A 130 0.70 -7.72 3.75
C THR A 130 2.12 -7.34 4.16
N LYS A 131 2.55 -6.10 3.92
CA LYS A 131 3.96 -5.66 4.07
C LYS A 131 4.25 -5.01 5.42
N ASP A 132 3.28 -4.29 5.99
CA ASP A 132 3.39 -3.55 7.25
C ASP A 132 2.42 -4.03 8.36
N PHE A 133 1.96 -5.29 8.26
CA PHE A 133 0.90 -5.86 9.08
C PHE A 133 0.88 -5.46 10.57
N TYR A 134 1.94 -5.78 11.32
CA TYR A 134 1.95 -5.64 12.77
C TYR A 134 1.83 -4.19 13.23
N MET A 135 2.36 -3.26 12.44
CA MET A 135 2.29 -1.83 12.73
C MET A 135 0.96 -1.27 12.21
N MET A 136 0.70 -1.40 10.91
CA MET A 136 -0.46 -0.80 10.26
C MET A 136 -1.78 -1.32 10.84
N GLY A 137 -1.90 -2.64 11.06
CA GLY A 137 -3.12 -3.23 11.60
C GLY A 137 -3.45 -2.71 13.02
N ARG A 138 -2.43 -2.46 13.85
CA ARG A 138 -2.63 -1.87 15.18
C ARG A 138 -2.96 -0.37 15.10
N ILE A 139 -2.34 0.38 14.19
CA ILE A 139 -2.68 1.78 13.97
C ILE A 139 -4.14 1.92 13.52
N ILE A 140 -4.61 1.06 12.60
CA ILE A 140 -6.01 1.07 12.14
C ILE A 140 -6.96 0.80 13.32
N ARG A 141 -6.72 -0.23 14.12
CA ARG A 141 -7.53 -0.52 15.32
C ARG A 141 -7.55 0.65 16.30
N TRP A 142 -6.39 1.22 16.59
CA TRP A 142 -6.26 2.37 17.48
C TRP A 142 -7.05 3.57 16.95
N ALA A 143 -6.89 3.90 15.66
CA ALA A 143 -7.60 4.99 15.02
C ALA A 143 -9.12 4.80 15.08
N LEU A 144 -9.62 3.59 14.76
CA LEU A 144 -11.05 3.27 14.84
C LEU A 144 -11.62 3.41 16.25
N LYS A 145 -10.84 3.06 17.28
CA LYS A 145 -11.23 3.22 18.69
C LYS A 145 -11.19 4.68 19.15
N THR A 146 -10.13 5.41 18.83
CA THR A 146 -9.91 6.78 19.31
C THR A 146 -10.78 7.80 18.58
N ARG A 147 -11.17 7.53 17.32
CA ARG A 147 -12.02 8.35 16.45
C ARG A 147 -11.45 9.71 16.06
N VAL A 148 -10.98 10.52 17.00
CA VAL A 148 -10.43 11.86 16.75
C VAL A 148 -9.14 12.02 17.54
N PHE A 149 -8.06 12.44 16.88
CA PHE A 149 -6.76 12.59 17.52
C PHE A 149 -5.88 13.64 16.82
N SER A 150 -4.92 14.18 17.56
CA SER A 150 -3.89 15.05 17.00
C SER A 150 -2.71 14.26 16.46
N ARG A 151 -1.93 14.85 15.54
CA ARG A 151 -0.66 14.28 15.05
C ARG A 151 0.31 14.02 16.21
N GLN A 152 0.35 14.91 17.20
CA GLN A 152 1.22 14.76 18.36
C GLN A 152 0.82 13.54 19.20
N GLN A 153 -0.46 13.43 19.52
CA GLN A 153 -1.01 12.28 20.24
C GLN A 153 -0.74 10.97 19.49
N ALA A 154 -0.97 10.95 18.17
CA ALA A 154 -0.66 9.79 17.34
C ALA A 154 0.83 9.43 17.40
N MET A 155 1.74 10.40 17.27
CA MET A 155 3.18 10.15 17.35
C MET A 155 3.58 9.54 18.69
N GLU A 156 3.06 10.07 19.81
CA GLU A 156 3.33 9.54 21.15
C GLU A 156 2.77 8.12 21.31
N THR A 157 1.46 7.93 21.13
CA THR A 157 0.82 6.62 21.34
C THR A 157 1.35 5.56 20.38
N ILE A 158 1.53 5.89 19.10
CA ILE A 158 1.98 4.90 18.12
C ILE A 158 3.42 4.48 18.40
N MET A 159 4.33 5.41 18.75
CA MET A 159 5.72 5.06 18.97
C MET A 159 6.00 4.49 20.36
N GLU A 160 5.23 4.87 21.39
CA GLU A 160 5.51 4.48 22.78
C GLU A 160 4.70 3.25 23.22
N GLU A 161 3.60 2.95 22.55
CA GLU A 161 2.73 1.82 22.91
C GLU A 161 2.60 0.83 21.76
N ILE A 162 2.24 1.30 20.56
CA ILE A 162 1.95 0.40 19.42
C ILE A 162 3.22 -0.19 18.82
N TYR A 163 4.27 0.61 18.64
CA TYR A 163 5.51 0.20 17.98
C TYR A 163 6.26 -0.89 18.77
N PRO A 164 6.46 -0.79 20.10
CA PRO A 164 7.04 -1.88 20.89
C PRO A 164 6.21 -3.17 20.79
N GLU A 165 4.88 -3.07 20.82
CA GLU A 165 4.00 -4.23 20.67
C GLU A 165 4.02 -4.83 19.25
N ALA A 166 4.18 -4.01 18.22
CA ALA A 166 4.37 -4.46 16.86
C ALA A 166 5.71 -5.20 16.69
N LEU A 167 6.79 -4.68 17.29
CA LEU A 167 8.10 -5.33 17.32
C LEU A 167 8.07 -6.68 18.03
N LYS A 168 7.42 -6.77 19.20
CA LYS A 168 7.24 -8.04 19.93
C LYS A 168 6.56 -9.10 19.06
N GLN A 169 5.51 -8.74 18.32
CA GLN A 169 4.83 -9.67 17.43
C GLN A 169 5.67 -10.00 16.20
N ALA A 170 6.34 -9.02 15.60
CA ALA A 170 7.23 -9.24 14.46
C ALA A 170 8.37 -10.22 14.81
N MET A 171 8.93 -10.12 16.02
CA MET A 171 10.00 -10.99 16.51
C MET A 171 9.61 -12.47 16.54
N LYS A 172 8.35 -12.79 16.91
CA LYS A 172 7.85 -14.19 16.97
C LYS A 172 7.90 -14.89 15.62
N HIS A 173 7.77 -14.13 14.54
CA HIS A 173 7.69 -14.64 13.17
C HIS A 173 8.93 -14.27 12.33
N ALA A 174 9.94 -13.64 12.94
CA ALA A 174 11.17 -13.25 12.27
C ALA A 174 12.16 -14.43 12.20
N SER A 175 12.96 -14.45 11.13
CA SER A 175 14.13 -15.33 11.02
C SER A 175 15.17 -14.98 12.08
N GLU A 176 16.04 -15.93 12.42
CA GLU A 176 17.06 -15.77 13.47
C GLU A 176 17.92 -14.51 13.29
N LYS A 177 18.41 -14.28 12.07
CA LYS A 177 19.18 -13.08 11.69
C LYS A 177 18.42 -11.76 11.95
N MET A 178 17.09 -11.74 11.73
CA MET A 178 16.25 -10.56 11.95
C MET A 178 15.87 -10.37 13.42
N ARG A 179 15.83 -11.45 14.22
CA ARG A 179 15.46 -11.38 15.64
C ARG A 179 16.42 -10.50 16.44
N GLN A 180 17.72 -10.54 16.16
CA GLN A 180 18.69 -9.71 16.87
C GLN A 180 18.47 -8.22 16.59
N ALA A 181 18.26 -7.84 15.32
CA ALA A 181 17.96 -6.46 14.94
C ALA A 181 16.65 -5.96 15.57
N ILE A 182 15.58 -6.77 15.51
CA ILE A 182 14.29 -6.44 16.13
C ILE A 182 14.39 -6.34 17.65
N SER A 183 15.18 -7.21 18.28
CA SER A 183 15.41 -7.19 19.73
C SER A 183 16.11 -5.90 20.17
N SER A 184 17.18 -5.50 19.47
CA SER A 184 17.87 -4.23 19.74
C SER A 184 16.92 -3.03 19.60
N GLU A 185 16.13 -3.00 18.52
CA GLU A 185 15.15 -1.95 18.28
C GLU A 185 14.06 -1.92 19.36
N LEU A 186 13.59 -3.08 19.84
CA LEU A 186 12.61 -3.19 20.91
C LEU A 186 13.15 -2.67 22.26
N GLN A 187 14.40 -2.97 22.59
CA GLN A 187 15.04 -2.47 23.82
C GLN A 187 15.14 -0.94 23.83
N GLU A 188 15.38 -0.33 22.67
CA GLU A 188 15.33 1.12 22.51
C GLU A 188 13.89 1.64 22.63
N ALA A 189 12.94 1.00 21.94
CA ALA A 189 11.55 1.42 21.85
C ALA A 189 10.82 1.43 23.19
N ILE A 190 11.13 0.49 24.10
CA ILE A 190 10.53 0.46 25.46
C ILE A 190 10.90 1.71 26.27
N LYS A 191 12.07 2.32 26.01
CA LYS A 191 12.56 3.51 26.72
C LYS A 191 12.11 4.81 26.07
N PHE A 192 11.34 4.76 24.98
CA PHE A 192 10.99 5.95 24.21
C PHE A 192 10.22 7.00 25.04
N ARG A 193 9.25 6.58 25.83
CA ARG A 193 8.49 7.50 26.69
C ARG A 193 9.41 8.19 27.70
N GLU A 194 10.24 7.42 28.38
CA GLU A 194 11.18 7.92 29.39
C GLU A 194 12.19 8.90 28.76
N ALA A 195 12.77 8.54 27.62
CA ALA A 195 13.68 9.39 26.86
C ALA A 195 13.01 10.69 26.37
N ARG A 196 11.74 10.64 25.95
CA ARG A 196 10.99 11.84 25.54
C ARG A 196 10.73 12.77 26.72
N LEU A 197 10.36 12.21 27.87
CA LEU A 197 10.05 12.99 29.08
C LEU A 197 11.32 13.58 29.72
N ALA A 198 12.51 13.06 29.42
CA ALA A 198 13.78 13.60 29.89
C ALA A 198 14.18 14.94 29.24
N TYR A 199 13.58 15.32 28.10
CA TYR A 199 13.84 16.63 27.48
C TYR A 199 13.18 17.75 28.30
N ARG A 200 13.90 18.86 28.49
CA ARG A 200 13.44 19.98 29.34
C ARG A 200 12.33 20.79 28.70
N SER A 201 12.22 20.74 27.36
CA SER A 201 11.19 21.44 26.61
C SER A 201 10.79 20.72 25.34
N LYS A 202 9.60 21.03 24.83
CA LYS A 202 9.11 20.55 23.53
C LYS A 202 10.03 20.97 22.38
N THR A 203 10.60 22.17 22.44
CA THR A 203 11.50 22.69 21.39
C THR A 203 12.79 21.89 21.30
N GLU A 204 13.33 21.48 22.46
CA GLU A 204 14.50 20.61 22.54
C GLU A 204 14.21 19.24 21.95
N TRP A 205 13.07 18.63 22.34
CA TRP A 205 12.66 17.34 21.81
C TRP A 205 12.45 17.34 20.29
N VAL A 206 11.84 18.38 19.71
CA VAL A 206 11.62 18.48 18.26
C VAL A 206 12.92 18.53 17.44
N ARG A 207 14.05 18.91 18.07
CA ARG A 207 15.38 18.88 17.44
C ARG A 207 16.12 17.56 17.64
N SER A 208 15.54 16.62 18.40
CA SER A 208 16.17 15.34 18.71
C SER A 208 16.07 14.31 17.59
N ARG A 209 16.99 13.32 17.63
CA ARG A 209 16.93 12.13 16.77
C ARG A 209 15.66 11.31 17.02
N GLN A 210 15.20 11.27 18.27
CA GLN A 210 13.98 10.55 18.65
C GLN A 210 12.75 11.15 17.96
N TYR A 211 12.61 12.47 17.95
CA TYR A 211 11.53 13.13 17.22
C TYR A 211 11.61 12.87 15.71
N ALA A 212 12.81 12.85 15.13
CA ALA A 212 12.98 12.49 13.72
C ALA A 212 12.45 11.06 13.46
N LYS A 213 12.78 10.08 14.31
CA LYS A 213 12.26 8.71 14.24
C LYS A 213 10.73 8.68 14.29
N TYR A 214 10.11 9.44 15.21
CA TYR A 214 8.64 9.53 15.32
C TYR A 214 8.02 10.15 14.06
N ARG A 215 8.58 11.26 13.57
CA ARG A 215 8.09 12.02 12.41
C ARG A 215 8.22 11.22 11.11
N HIS A 216 9.22 10.37 11.01
CA HIS A 216 9.45 9.53 9.84
C HIS A 216 8.59 8.27 9.88
N ALA A 217 8.30 7.71 11.05
CA ALA A 217 7.48 6.50 11.17
C ALA A 217 5.96 6.77 11.13
N VAL A 218 5.48 7.81 11.82
CA VAL A 218 4.04 7.95 12.11
C VAL A 218 3.29 8.82 11.09
N PRO A 219 3.66 10.09 10.86
CA PRO A 219 2.96 10.94 9.89
C PRO A 219 2.73 10.30 8.51
N PRO A 220 3.71 9.66 7.84
CA PRO A 220 3.45 9.04 6.54
C PRO A 220 2.34 7.98 6.60
N ARG A 221 2.32 7.15 7.63
CA ARG A 221 1.27 6.13 7.83
C ARG A 221 -0.10 6.75 8.05
N LEU A 222 -0.20 7.85 8.79
CA LEU A 222 -1.47 8.57 8.95
C LEU A 222 -1.96 9.11 7.60
N GLU A 223 -1.06 9.63 6.77
CA GLU A 223 -1.40 10.13 5.44
C GLU A 223 -1.79 9.02 4.48
N TRP A 224 -1.18 7.85 4.58
CA TRP A 224 -1.61 6.66 3.85
C TRP A 224 -3.01 6.21 4.24
N LEU A 225 -3.34 6.29 5.54
CA LEU A 225 -4.70 6.02 6.03
C LEU A 225 -5.71 7.06 5.51
N VAL A 226 -5.29 8.29 5.26
CA VAL A 226 -6.12 9.30 4.57
C VAL A 226 -6.31 8.91 3.09
N ASP A 227 -5.24 8.54 2.39
CA ASP A 227 -5.31 8.15 0.97
C ASP A 227 -6.25 6.97 0.72
N ILE A 228 -6.18 5.94 1.58
CA ILE A 228 -7.07 4.77 1.48
C ILE A 228 -8.49 5.04 2.04
N GLY A 229 -8.75 6.25 2.54
CA GLY A 229 -10.07 6.69 3.01
C GLY A 229 -10.47 6.19 4.39
N LEU A 230 -9.52 5.72 5.22
CA LEU A 230 -9.79 5.34 6.61
C LEU A 230 -9.77 6.53 7.58
N LEU A 231 -9.02 7.56 7.25
CA LEU A 231 -8.94 8.81 8.00
C LEU A 231 -9.33 10.01 7.13
N GLU A 232 -9.73 11.08 7.79
CA GLU A 232 -9.96 12.40 7.22
C GLU A 232 -9.10 13.43 7.96
N ARG A 233 -8.63 14.46 7.24
CA ARG A 233 -7.96 15.61 7.85
C ARG A 233 -9.02 16.62 8.24
N MET A 234 -9.17 16.89 9.54
CA MET A 234 -10.09 17.92 10.01
C MET A 234 -9.47 19.32 9.88
N GLN A 235 -8.22 19.45 10.34
CA GLN A 235 -7.43 20.69 10.35
C GLN A 235 -5.95 20.32 10.32
N ARG A 236 -5.05 21.32 10.28
CA ARG A 236 -3.60 21.09 10.27
C ARG A 236 -3.18 20.25 11.49
N GLY A 237 -2.78 19.00 11.24
CA GLY A 237 -2.31 18.08 12.27
C GLY A 237 -3.41 17.49 13.17
N LYS A 238 -4.68 17.52 12.75
CA LYS A 238 -5.79 16.85 13.42
C LYS A 238 -6.52 15.90 12.45
N TYR A 239 -6.76 14.68 12.90
CA TYR A 239 -7.36 13.61 12.11
C TYR A 239 -8.64 13.11 12.78
N SER A 240 -9.56 12.62 11.96
CA SER A 240 -10.73 11.84 12.38
C SER A 240 -10.84 10.57 11.56
N THR A 241 -11.44 9.52 12.13
CA THR A 241 -11.89 8.36 11.36
C THR A 241 -12.99 8.79 10.39
N SER A 242 -12.89 8.36 9.12
CA SER A 242 -13.91 8.69 8.12
C SER A 242 -15.24 8.02 8.42
N ALA A 243 -16.33 8.60 7.92
CA ALA A 243 -17.67 8.01 8.06
C ALA A 243 -17.73 6.60 7.45
N ASP A 244 -17.07 6.37 6.31
CA ASP A 244 -17.03 5.07 5.66
C ASP A 244 -16.22 4.05 6.46
N ALA A 245 -15.11 4.45 7.08
CA ALA A 245 -14.36 3.56 7.97
C ALA A 245 -15.13 3.19 9.23
N VAL A 246 -16.01 4.07 9.73
CA VAL A 246 -16.93 3.73 10.82
C VAL A 246 -17.90 2.64 10.38
N LYS A 247 -18.50 2.77 9.18
CA LYS A 247 -19.40 1.76 8.62
C LYS A 247 -18.70 0.41 8.40
N LEU A 248 -17.45 0.44 7.94
CA LEU A 248 -16.64 -0.74 7.65
C LEU A 248 -15.93 -1.33 8.89
N SER A 249 -16.07 -0.72 10.08
CA SER A 249 -15.28 -1.05 11.26
C SER A 249 -15.33 -2.53 11.66
N ARG A 250 -16.52 -3.13 11.62
CA ARG A 250 -16.71 -4.56 11.93
C ARG A 250 -15.95 -5.46 10.97
N ASP A 251 -16.03 -5.20 9.66
CA ASP A 251 -15.36 -6.03 8.65
C ASP A 251 -13.84 -5.83 8.70
N LEU A 252 -13.38 -4.60 8.94
CA LEU A 252 -11.98 -4.29 9.19
C LEU A 252 -11.45 -5.05 10.41
N GLU A 253 -12.19 -5.08 11.53
CA GLU A 253 -11.80 -5.85 12.71
C GLU A 253 -11.67 -7.34 12.40
N VAL A 254 -12.64 -7.93 11.70
CA VAL A 254 -12.59 -9.34 11.26
C VAL A 254 -11.35 -9.63 10.42
N VAL A 255 -11.00 -8.74 9.48
CA VAL A 255 -9.79 -8.89 8.65
C VAL A 255 -8.53 -8.81 9.52
N LEU A 256 -8.46 -7.83 10.42
CA LEU A 256 -7.27 -7.57 11.25
C LEU A 256 -7.05 -8.65 12.32
N GLU A 257 -8.10 -9.36 12.75
CA GLU A 257 -8.02 -10.50 13.67
C GLU A 257 -7.39 -11.75 13.03
N LYS A 258 -7.39 -11.85 11.70
CA LYS A 258 -6.79 -13.01 11.04
C LYS A 258 -5.25 -13.00 11.12
N PRO A 259 -4.63 -14.19 11.18
CA PRO A 259 -3.20 -14.34 10.97
C PRO A 259 -2.74 -13.69 9.65
N ARG A 260 -1.48 -13.25 9.60
CA ARG A 260 -0.93 -12.49 8.47
C ARG A 260 -1.08 -13.19 7.12
N ASP A 261 -0.87 -14.49 7.09
CA ASP A 261 -0.99 -15.37 5.93
C ASP A 261 -2.44 -15.50 5.42
N LYS A 262 -3.43 -15.21 6.27
CA LYS A 262 -4.86 -15.32 5.92
C LYS A 262 -5.53 -13.97 5.62
N ILE A 263 -4.79 -12.86 5.71
CA ILE A 263 -5.33 -11.50 5.46
C ILE A 263 -5.91 -11.39 4.06
N ASN A 264 -5.19 -11.90 3.05
CA ASN A 264 -5.62 -11.77 1.66
C ASN A 264 -7.01 -12.37 1.47
N GLN A 265 -7.22 -13.61 1.91
CA GLN A 265 -8.53 -14.26 1.82
C GLN A 265 -9.61 -13.52 2.64
N ALA A 266 -9.27 -13.07 3.85
CA ALA A 266 -10.21 -12.34 4.69
C ALA A 266 -10.65 -11.02 4.05
N LEU A 267 -9.71 -10.28 3.45
CA LEU A 267 -9.97 -9.02 2.79
C LEU A 267 -10.97 -9.19 1.63
N PHE A 268 -10.78 -10.20 0.78
CA PHE A 268 -11.73 -10.49 -0.30
C PHE A 268 -13.08 -11.05 0.19
N ASN A 269 -13.10 -11.78 1.30
CA ASN A 269 -14.32 -12.40 1.82
C ASN A 269 -15.22 -11.40 2.56
N TYR A 270 -14.63 -10.49 3.32
CA TYR A 270 -15.33 -9.60 4.25
C TYR A 270 -15.28 -8.13 3.81
N LEU A 271 -14.09 -7.60 3.54
CA LEU A 271 -13.94 -6.16 3.31
C LEU A 271 -14.33 -5.74 1.88
N ALA A 272 -13.91 -6.49 0.87
CA ALA A 272 -14.19 -6.17 -0.54
C ALA A 272 -15.69 -6.06 -0.84
N PRO A 273 -16.58 -6.98 -0.40
CA PRO A 273 -18.01 -6.88 -0.64
C PRO A 273 -18.70 -5.72 0.10
N SER A 274 -18.12 -5.26 1.21
CA SER A 274 -18.64 -4.12 1.97
C SER A 274 -18.18 -2.78 1.38
N MET A 275 -16.99 -2.74 0.78
CA MET A 275 -16.46 -1.57 0.09
C MET A 275 -17.02 -1.40 -1.32
N LEU A 276 -17.35 -2.51 -1.98
CA LEU A 276 -17.71 -2.58 -3.40
C LEU A 276 -18.99 -3.41 -3.50
N SER A 277 -20.04 -2.89 -4.11
CA SER A 277 -21.31 -3.62 -4.26
C SER A 277 -21.18 -4.75 -5.30
N LEU A 278 -20.58 -5.87 -4.91
CA LEU A 278 -20.16 -6.95 -5.81
C LEU A 278 -21.27 -8.00 -6.06
N LYS A 279 -21.34 -8.50 -7.30
CA LYS A 279 -22.22 -9.60 -7.74
C LYS A 279 -21.44 -10.90 -7.92
N HIS A 280 -22.08 -12.06 -7.85
CA HIS A 280 -21.38 -13.34 -8.05
C HIS A 280 -21.02 -13.56 -9.54
N PRO A 281 -19.74 -13.85 -9.88
CA PRO A 281 -19.34 -14.20 -11.24
C PRO A 281 -19.78 -15.62 -11.60
N THR A 282 -19.90 -15.90 -12.90
CA THR A 282 -19.93 -17.27 -13.42
C THR A 282 -18.50 -17.78 -13.62
N HIS A 283 -18.32 -19.11 -13.60
CA HIS A 283 -17.01 -19.74 -13.82
C HIS A 283 -16.36 -19.33 -15.15
N ASN A 284 -17.18 -19.15 -16.20
CA ASN A 284 -16.69 -18.71 -17.52
C ASN A 284 -16.12 -17.29 -17.49
N LEU A 285 -16.71 -16.39 -16.69
CA LEU A 285 -16.18 -15.03 -16.52
C LEU A 285 -14.85 -15.03 -15.77
N GLU A 286 -14.68 -15.90 -14.77
CA GLU A 286 -13.41 -16.06 -14.06
C GLU A 286 -12.30 -16.57 -14.99
N ALA A 287 -12.59 -17.61 -15.79
CA ALA A 287 -11.67 -18.15 -16.79
C ALA A 287 -11.28 -17.13 -17.87
N HIS A 288 -12.24 -16.35 -18.36
CA HIS A 288 -12.01 -15.31 -19.35
C HIS A 288 -11.11 -14.20 -18.79
N ALA A 289 -11.46 -13.66 -17.62
CA ALA A 289 -10.65 -12.64 -16.95
C ALA A 289 -9.21 -13.13 -16.70
N MET A 290 -9.03 -14.38 -16.28
CA MET A 290 -7.71 -14.94 -16.06
C MET A 290 -6.88 -15.03 -17.34
N THR A 291 -7.50 -15.37 -18.47
CA THR A 291 -6.82 -15.40 -19.77
C THR A 291 -6.38 -14.00 -20.21
N GLU A 292 -7.23 -12.99 -20.02
CA GLU A 292 -6.89 -11.59 -20.31
C GLU A 292 -5.74 -11.09 -19.43
N VAL A 293 -5.85 -11.29 -18.12
CA VAL A 293 -4.82 -10.92 -17.15
C VAL A 293 -3.50 -11.62 -17.44
N TYR A 294 -3.53 -12.92 -17.81
CA TYR A 294 -2.32 -13.63 -18.19
C TYR A 294 -1.61 -12.98 -19.38
N ARG A 295 -2.33 -12.58 -20.43
CA ARG A 295 -1.74 -11.90 -21.58
C ARG A 295 -1.08 -10.58 -21.20
N MET A 296 -1.72 -9.81 -20.31
CA MET A 296 -1.17 -8.54 -19.81
C MET A 296 0.10 -8.78 -18.98
N LEU A 297 0.03 -9.70 -18.02
CA LEU A 297 1.16 -10.04 -17.14
C LEU A 297 2.33 -10.66 -17.89
N TYR A 298 2.06 -11.52 -18.89
CA TYR A 298 3.10 -12.16 -19.68
C TYR A 298 3.93 -11.14 -20.45
N ARG A 299 3.29 -10.09 -20.98
CA ARG A 299 4.01 -8.99 -21.64
C ARG A 299 4.93 -8.24 -20.68
N ALA A 300 4.47 -7.98 -19.45
CA ALA A 300 5.23 -7.19 -18.48
C ALA A 300 6.28 -8.00 -17.69
N LEU A 301 6.04 -9.28 -17.42
CA LEU A 301 6.87 -10.11 -16.54
C LEU A 301 7.58 -11.26 -17.26
N GLY A 302 7.11 -11.66 -18.44
CA GLY A 302 7.43 -12.96 -19.03
C GLY A 302 6.73 -14.08 -18.28
N LYS A 303 7.49 -15.00 -17.67
CA LYS A 303 6.92 -16.10 -16.88
C LYS A 303 6.09 -15.55 -15.70
N VAL A 304 4.80 -15.84 -15.69
CA VAL A 304 3.85 -15.37 -14.66
C VAL A 304 3.71 -16.43 -13.57
N ARG A 305 3.88 -16.04 -12.31
CA ARG A 305 3.59 -16.93 -11.19
C ARG A 305 2.07 -17.05 -10.99
N LEU A 306 1.60 -18.26 -10.69
CA LEU A 306 0.17 -18.54 -10.52
C LEU A 306 -0.48 -17.71 -9.41
N ASP A 307 0.22 -17.46 -8.31
CA ASP A 307 -0.28 -16.64 -7.21
C ASP A 307 -0.60 -15.19 -7.64
N ILE A 308 0.29 -14.59 -8.45
CA ILE A 308 0.11 -13.24 -9.02
C ILE A 308 -1.04 -13.26 -10.03
N LEU A 309 -1.11 -14.28 -10.89
CA LEU A 309 -2.18 -14.42 -11.87
C LEU A 309 -3.55 -14.47 -11.18
N CYS A 310 -3.71 -15.34 -10.18
CA CYS A 310 -4.93 -15.45 -9.40
C CYS A 310 -5.30 -14.14 -8.71
N LEU A 311 -4.33 -13.48 -8.07
CA LEU A 311 -4.57 -12.21 -7.38
C LEU A 311 -5.00 -11.10 -8.35
N ALA A 312 -4.28 -10.94 -9.46
CA ALA A 312 -4.59 -9.92 -10.45
C ALA A 312 -5.94 -10.18 -11.15
N SER A 313 -6.28 -11.45 -11.40
CA SER A 313 -7.58 -11.85 -11.96
C SER A 313 -8.73 -11.55 -10.98
N ALA A 314 -8.54 -11.83 -9.69
CA ALA A 314 -9.53 -11.50 -8.67
C ALA A 314 -9.77 -9.98 -8.59
N TYR A 315 -8.71 -9.18 -8.62
CA TYR A 315 -8.83 -7.71 -8.65
C TYR A 315 -9.50 -7.18 -9.92
N ARG A 316 -9.17 -7.75 -11.08
CA ARG A 316 -9.82 -7.43 -12.37
C ARG A 316 -11.33 -7.66 -12.30
N LEU A 317 -11.75 -8.80 -11.75
CA LEU A 317 -13.16 -9.14 -11.57
C LEU A 317 -13.83 -8.20 -10.57
N VAL A 318 -13.18 -7.91 -9.45
CA VAL A 318 -13.67 -6.97 -8.42
C VAL A 318 -13.86 -5.58 -9.00
N GLU A 319 -12.96 -5.11 -9.85
CA GLU A 319 -13.12 -3.82 -10.55
C GLU A 319 -14.30 -3.81 -11.51
N ASN A 320 -14.60 -4.94 -12.12
CA ASN A 320 -15.78 -5.13 -12.97
C ASN A 320 -17.08 -5.40 -12.15
N GLY A 321 -17.04 -5.21 -10.83
CA GLY A 321 -18.20 -5.38 -9.95
C GLY A 321 -18.54 -6.83 -9.61
N LEU A 322 -17.59 -7.77 -9.79
CA LEU A 322 -17.76 -9.19 -9.56
C LEU A 322 -17.00 -9.68 -8.32
N ARG A 323 -17.67 -10.45 -7.48
CA ARG A 323 -17.13 -11.04 -6.25
C ARG A 323 -16.28 -12.25 -6.59
N SER A 324 -14.98 -12.03 -6.72
CA SER A 324 -14.00 -13.10 -6.92
C SER A 324 -12.91 -13.04 -5.86
N THR A 325 -12.25 -14.17 -5.63
CA THR A 325 -11.15 -14.28 -4.66
C THR A 325 -9.97 -15.01 -5.32
N PRO A 326 -8.73 -14.84 -4.83
CA PRO A 326 -7.60 -15.60 -5.36
C PRO A 326 -7.83 -17.12 -5.34
N SER A 327 -8.58 -17.62 -4.36
CA SER A 327 -8.95 -19.03 -4.26
C SER A 327 -9.96 -19.47 -5.33
N SER A 328 -10.95 -18.64 -5.67
CA SER A 328 -11.90 -18.98 -6.74
C SER A 328 -11.23 -18.94 -8.12
N THR A 329 -10.37 -17.95 -8.37
CA THR A 329 -9.57 -17.91 -9.61
C THR A 329 -8.60 -19.09 -9.70
N ALA A 330 -8.05 -19.58 -8.58
CA ALA A 330 -7.21 -20.77 -8.58
C ALA A 330 -8.00 -22.04 -8.93
N GLN A 331 -9.25 -22.15 -8.47
CA GLN A 331 -10.14 -23.24 -8.88
C GLN A 331 -10.47 -23.17 -10.37
N ALA A 332 -10.71 -21.96 -10.90
CA ALA A 332 -10.92 -21.75 -12.32
C ALA A 332 -9.69 -22.15 -13.15
N PHE A 333 -8.48 -21.85 -12.66
CA PHE A 333 -7.24 -22.33 -13.26
C PHE A 333 -7.15 -23.86 -13.29
N SER A 334 -7.38 -24.52 -12.15
CA SER A 334 -7.36 -25.98 -12.08
C SER A 334 -8.35 -26.60 -13.07
N TYR A 335 -9.56 -26.04 -13.19
CA TYR A 335 -10.54 -26.49 -14.17
C TYR A 335 -10.04 -26.32 -15.62
N LEU A 336 -9.47 -25.17 -15.97
CA LEU A 336 -8.88 -24.97 -17.30
C LEU A 336 -7.75 -25.94 -17.59
N SER A 337 -6.89 -26.23 -16.61
CA SER A 337 -5.79 -27.19 -16.78
C SER A 337 -6.27 -28.62 -17.00
N LEU A 338 -7.46 -28.97 -16.50
CA LEU A 338 -8.09 -30.27 -16.76
C LEU A 338 -8.74 -30.32 -18.15
N LEU A 339 -9.33 -29.22 -18.61
CA LEU A 339 -9.94 -29.14 -19.95
C LEU A 339 -8.90 -29.06 -21.07
N TYR A 340 -7.75 -28.42 -20.80
CA TYR A 340 -6.70 -28.17 -21.76
C TYR A 340 -5.32 -28.57 -21.19
N PRO A 341 -5.07 -29.86 -20.93
CA PRO A 341 -3.83 -30.30 -20.28
C PRO A 341 -2.56 -29.98 -21.08
N ASP A 342 -2.68 -29.81 -22.40
CA ASP A 342 -1.58 -29.55 -23.32
C ASP A 342 -1.38 -28.06 -23.68
N ARG A 343 -2.14 -27.13 -23.05
CA ARG A 343 -2.09 -25.68 -23.35
C ARG A 343 -1.93 -24.82 -22.10
#